data_AF-A0A6I1K657-F1
#
_entry.id   AF-A0A6I1K657-F1
#
_cell.length_a   1.000
_cell.length_b   1.000
_cell.length_c   1.000
_cell.angle_alpha   90.00
_cell.angle_beta   90.00
_cell.angle_gamma   90.00
#
_symmetry.space_group_name_H-M   'P 1'
#
loop_
_entity.id
_entity.type
_entity.pdbx_description
1 polymer ?
#
loop_
_entity_poly.entity_id
_entity_poly.type
_entity_poly.pdbx_seq_one_letter_code
_entity_poly.pdbx_strand_id
1 'polypeptide(L)'
;MKYWLSILLASVCLARAELADKPTVFVVVGAVGEEEFGKQFTDAAAKWEKVVAQAQAKLVPIGWKSAETNDLARFKAALDAEPKEGAGEVWLVLIGHGTFDAKESKFNLRGPDFSGSELAEWLKPFKRPVAVVNCASASGPFLNKLSAAGRVVVTATRSGQEVNYTRFGGHFADAISSAEADLDKDGQTSLLEAYLVASSRVIEFYHTEGRLATEHALLDDNGDGLGTPPDWFRGVRAVKKAKEGASADGLRAHQFVLVRSEQEKKLPAAVRAKRDELELAIGKLRDRKTEMPEPEYYKLLEPMLLDLARVYQSAK
;
A
#
# COMPACT_ATOMS: atom_id res chain seq x y z
N MET A 1 -39.82 23.63 14.02
CA MET A 1 -39.46 22.19 14.16
C MET A 1 -39.00 21.54 12.85
N LYS A 2 -39.67 21.71 11.69
CA LYS A 2 -39.24 21.07 10.42
C LYS A 2 -37.83 21.48 9.93
N TYR A 3 -37.43 22.74 10.11
CA TYR A 3 -36.08 23.20 9.70
C TYR A 3 -34.94 22.68 10.60
N TRP A 4 -35.22 22.35 11.87
CA TRP A 4 -34.19 21.86 12.79
C TRP A 4 -33.89 20.37 12.57
N LEU A 5 -34.89 19.59 12.13
CA LEU A 5 -34.71 18.17 11.80
C LEU A 5 -33.87 17.98 10.53
N SER A 6 -34.01 18.88 9.55
CA SER A 6 -33.22 18.85 8.30
C SER A 6 -31.75 19.22 8.51
N ILE A 7 -31.46 20.16 9.42
CA ILE A 7 -30.09 20.54 9.77
C ILE A 7 -29.39 19.41 10.53
N LEU A 8 -30.09 18.75 11.46
CA LEU A 8 -29.55 17.58 12.17
C LEU A 8 -29.28 16.38 11.26
N LEU A 9 -30.18 16.08 10.30
CA LEU A 9 -29.93 15.00 9.33
C LEU A 9 -28.74 15.31 8.40
N ALA A 10 -28.62 16.55 7.92
CA ALA A 10 -27.50 16.94 7.05
C ALA A 10 -26.15 16.90 7.79
N SER A 11 -26.09 17.38 9.04
CA SER A 11 -24.86 17.32 9.85
C SER A 11 -24.44 15.89 10.20
N VAL A 12 -25.38 14.98 10.46
CA VAL A 12 -25.07 13.56 10.74
C VAL A 12 -24.59 12.84 9.46
N CYS A 13 -25.14 13.15 8.30
CA CYS A 13 -24.70 12.57 7.02
C CYS A 13 -23.30 13.06 6.60
N LEU A 14 -22.98 14.35 6.78
CA LEU A 14 -21.64 14.88 6.51
C LEU A 14 -20.58 14.26 7.44
N ALA A 15 -20.83 14.21 8.75
CA ALA A 15 -19.88 13.63 9.71
C ALA A 15 -19.61 12.14 9.45
N ARG A 16 -20.61 11.38 8.98
CA ARG A 16 -20.47 9.96 8.65
C ARG A 16 -19.69 9.74 7.34
N ALA A 17 -19.84 10.63 6.37
CA ALA A 17 -19.05 10.60 5.14
C ALA A 17 -17.57 10.97 5.39
N GLU A 18 -17.33 11.93 6.29
CA GLU A 18 -15.98 12.38 6.67
C GLU A 18 -15.21 11.29 7.47
N LEU A 19 -15.90 10.58 8.37
CA LEU A 19 -15.34 9.42 9.08
C LEU A 19 -15.03 8.23 8.15
N ALA A 20 -15.80 8.05 7.08
CA ALA A 20 -15.61 6.96 6.12
C ALA A 20 -14.42 7.20 5.15
N ASP A 21 -13.88 8.41 5.11
CA ASP A 21 -12.75 8.79 4.24
C ASP A 21 -11.39 8.78 4.98
N LYS A 22 -11.43 8.61 6.31
CA LYS A 22 -10.21 8.57 7.12
C LYS A 22 -9.45 7.26 6.89
N PRO A 23 -8.16 7.30 6.51
CA PRO A 23 -7.36 6.09 6.40
C PRO A 23 -7.12 5.46 7.77
N THR A 24 -6.99 4.13 7.79
CA THR A 24 -6.59 3.36 8.98
C THR A 24 -5.29 2.66 8.69
N VAL A 25 -4.30 2.80 9.57
CA VAL A 25 -2.98 2.17 9.45
C VAL A 25 -2.74 1.25 10.64
N PHE A 26 -2.69 -0.05 10.34
CA PHE A 26 -2.25 -1.08 11.27
C PHE A 26 -0.73 -1.19 11.16
N VAL A 27 -0.04 -0.86 12.25
CA VAL A 27 1.40 -1.09 12.38
C VAL A 27 1.58 -2.30 13.28
N VAL A 28 1.91 -3.43 12.66
CA VAL A 28 2.02 -4.74 13.30
C VAL A 28 3.51 -5.08 13.44
N VAL A 29 4.00 -5.06 14.67
CA VAL A 29 5.39 -5.39 15.00
C VAL A 29 5.47 -6.84 15.46
N GLY A 30 6.33 -7.63 14.82
CA GLY A 30 6.53 -9.03 15.10
C GLY A 30 7.34 -9.29 16.39
N ALA A 31 7.58 -10.57 16.67
CA ALA A 31 8.56 -10.94 17.69
C ALA A 31 9.95 -10.43 17.29
N VAL A 32 10.69 -9.87 18.25
CA VAL A 32 11.95 -9.19 17.98
C VAL A 32 13.09 -10.15 17.59
N GLY A 33 13.04 -11.39 18.07
CA GLY A 33 14.17 -12.32 17.98
C GLY A 33 15.31 -11.80 18.86
N GLU A 34 16.36 -11.28 18.23
CA GLU A 34 17.49 -10.62 18.91
C GLU A 34 17.21 -9.14 19.21
N GLU A 35 17.86 -8.60 20.25
CA GLU A 35 17.61 -7.24 20.75
C GLU A 35 17.87 -6.15 19.69
N GLU A 36 18.91 -6.33 18.87
CA GLU A 36 19.30 -5.38 17.82
C GLU A 36 18.23 -5.20 16.74
N PHE A 37 17.49 -6.26 16.40
CA PHE A 37 16.38 -6.20 15.46
C PHE A 37 15.16 -5.53 16.10
N GLY A 38 14.93 -5.78 17.39
CA GLY A 38 13.85 -5.14 18.15
C GLY A 38 13.93 -3.61 18.17
N LYS A 39 15.13 -3.05 18.28
CA LYS A 39 15.34 -1.61 18.17
C LYS A 39 14.96 -1.08 16.78
N GLN A 40 15.43 -1.75 15.72
CA GLN A 40 15.15 -1.35 14.34
C GLN A 40 13.64 -1.43 14.03
N PHE A 41 12.94 -2.46 14.52
CA PHE A 41 11.49 -2.58 14.37
C PHE A 41 10.75 -1.44 15.09
N THR A 42 11.18 -1.10 16.30
CA THR A 42 10.57 0.00 17.08
C THR A 42 10.82 1.35 16.40
N ASP A 43 12.02 1.58 15.87
CA ASP A 43 12.36 2.80 15.13
C ASP A 43 11.52 2.93 13.85
N ALA A 44 11.37 1.85 13.08
CA ALA A 44 10.52 1.82 11.90
C ALA A 44 9.06 2.09 12.25
N ALA A 45 8.55 1.48 13.32
CA ALA A 45 7.19 1.68 13.77
C ALA A 45 6.97 3.14 14.26
N ALA A 46 7.94 3.75 14.95
CA ALA A 46 7.88 5.14 15.38
C ALA A 46 7.86 6.12 14.19
N LYS A 47 8.54 5.80 13.08
CA LYS A 47 8.42 6.56 11.82
C LYS A 47 6.98 6.48 11.29
N TRP A 48 6.38 5.30 11.26
CA TRP A 48 4.98 5.12 10.86
C TRP A 48 4.01 5.90 11.74
N GLU A 49 4.22 6.00 13.04
CA GLU A 49 3.40 6.85 13.91
C GLU A 49 3.44 8.32 13.47
N LYS A 50 4.61 8.86 13.10
CA LYS A 50 4.75 10.22 12.58
C LYS A 50 4.01 10.39 11.25
N VAL A 51 4.16 9.43 10.33
CA VAL A 51 3.46 9.42 9.03
C VAL A 51 1.95 9.42 9.25
N VAL A 52 1.45 8.57 10.14
CA VAL A 52 0.02 8.45 10.46
C VAL A 52 -0.53 9.73 11.08
N ALA A 53 0.23 10.36 11.97
CA ALA A 53 -0.12 11.66 12.54
C ALA A 53 -0.19 12.76 11.46
N GLN A 54 0.79 12.81 10.55
CA GLN A 54 0.84 13.77 9.44
C GLN A 54 -0.32 13.56 8.46
N ALA A 55 -0.67 12.30 8.17
CA ALA A 55 -1.84 11.93 7.38
C ALA A 55 -3.17 12.18 8.09
N GLN A 56 -3.15 12.52 9.39
CA GLN A 56 -4.31 12.55 10.26
C GLN A 56 -5.12 11.23 10.19
N ALA A 57 -4.45 10.10 10.02
CA ALA A 57 -5.06 8.78 9.90
C ALA A 57 -5.30 8.14 11.28
N LYS A 58 -6.07 7.05 11.33
CA LYS A 58 -6.24 6.24 12.54
C LYS A 58 -5.06 5.27 12.67
N LEU A 59 -4.30 5.34 13.77
CA LEU A 59 -3.26 4.37 14.10
C LEU A 59 -3.85 3.18 14.86
N VAL A 60 -3.51 1.96 14.44
CA VAL A 60 -3.78 0.72 15.18
C VAL A 60 -2.46 0.00 15.46
N PRO A 61 -1.86 0.16 16.66
CA PRO A 61 -0.60 -0.47 17.00
C PRO A 61 -0.80 -1.90 17.54
N ILE A 62 -0.09 -2.88 16.97
CA ILE A 62 -0.08 -4.28 17.41
C ILE A 62 1.37 -4.71 17.61
N GLY A 63 1.70 -5.45 18.67
CA GLY A 63 3.07 -5.93 18.87
C GLY A 63 4.08 -4.94 19.45
N TRP A 64 3.69 -3.67 19.58
CA TRP A 64 4.50 -2.62 20.17
C TRP A 64 3.59 -1.67 20.96
N LYS A 65 4.12 -1.07 22.04
CA LYS A 65 3.38 -0.25 23.02
C LYS A 65 2.40 -0.99 23.95
N SER A 66 2.32 -2.32 23.86
CA SER A 66 1.57 -3.14 24.82
C SER A 66 2.44 -4.25 25.41
N ALA A 67 2.25 -4.50 26.70
CA ALA A 67 2.83 -5.63 27.41
C ALA A 67 2.11 -6.96 27.11
N GLU A 68 0.91 -6.91 26.51
CA GLU A 68 0.20 -8.12 26.07
C GLU A 68 0.96 -8.82 24.94
N THR A 69 1.00 -10.15 24.98
CA THR A 69 1.80 -10.99 24.10
C THR A 69 0.97 -11.92 23.20
N ASN A 70 -0.36 -11.79 23.17
CA ASN A 70 -1.21 -12.51 22.22
C ASN A 70 -1.59 -11.57 21.07
N ASP A 71 -0.60 -11.18 20.28
CA ASP A 71 -0.81 -10.17 19.24
C ASP A 71 -1.69 -10.67 18.10
N LEU A 72 -1.77 -11.98 17.86
CA LEU A 72 -2.69 -12.55 16.88
C LEU A 72 -4.15 -12.26 17.23
N ALA A 73 -4.55 -12.51 18.48
CA ALA A 73 -5.92 -12.26 18.92
C ALA A 73 -6.26 -10.77 18.85
N ARG A 74 -5.33 -9.90 19.25
CA ARG A 74 -5.49 -8.44 19.18
C ARG A 74 -5.62 -7.96 17.74
N PHE A 75 -4.78 -8.49 16.84
CA PHE A 75 -4.82 -8.14 15.42
C PHE A 75 -6.14 -8.55 14.79
N LYS A 76 -6.60 -9.79 15.02
CA LYS A 76 -7.90 -10.27 14.54
C LYS A 76 -9.05 -9.41 15.06
N ALA A 77 -9.11 -9.15 16.37
CA ALA A 77 -10.16 -8.33 16.96
C ALA A 77 -10.16 -6.90 16.40
N ALA A 78 -8.97 -6.32 16.17
CA ALA A 78 -8.85 -4.99 15.60
C ALA A 78 -9.25 -4.96 14.11
N LEU A 79 -8.89 -5.99 13.33
CA LEU A 79 -9.38 -6.16 11.97
C LEU A 79 -10.89 -6.29 11.97
N ASP A 80 -11.48 -7.18 12.78
CA ASP A 80 -12.93 -7.40 12.86
C ASP A 80 -13.70 -6.12 13.19
N ALA A 81 -13.20 -5.31 14.13
CA ALA A 81 -13.79 -4.03 14.52
C ALA A 81 -13.64 -2.92 13.46
N GLU A 82 -12.73 -3.06 12.50
CA GLU A 82 -12.49 -2.05 11.47
C GLU A 82 -13.62 -2.05 10.41
N PRO A 83 -14.16 -0.86 10.05
CA PRO A 83 -15.15 -0.74 8.98
C PRO A 83 -14.68 -1.36 7.66
N LYS A 84 -15.51 -2.24 7.10
CA LYS A 84 -15.24 -2.99 5.88
C LYS A 84 -15.48 -2.19 4.60
N GLU A 85 -16.33 -1.17 4.68
CA GLU A 85 -16.72 -0.30 3.58
C GLU A 85 -16.33 1.14 3.94
N GLY A 86 -16.03 1.96 2.93
CA GLY A 86 -15.55 3.33 3.10
C GLY A 86 -14.63 3.74 1.97
N ALA A 87 -14.33 5.05 1.89
CA ALA A 87 -13.42 5.60 0.89
C ALA A 87 -11.96 5.66 1.38
N GLY A 88 -11.73 5.77 2.69
CA GLY A 88 -10.39 5.79 3.26
C GLY A 88 -9.69 4.44 3.03
N GLU A 89 -8.38 4.45 2.89
CA GLU A 89 -7.60 3.25 2.69
C GLU A 89 -7.34 2.52 4.02
N VAL A 90 -7.21 1.19 3.97
CA VAL A 90 -6.65 0.39 5.07
C VAL A 90 -5.24 -0.02 4.71
N TRP A 91 -4.28 0.35 5.55
CA TRP A 91 -2.87 -0.03 5.40
C TRP A 91 -2.51 -1.06 6.47
N LEU A 92 -1.99 -2.20 6.06
CA LEU A 92 -1.39 -3.20 6.94
C LEU A 92 0.12 -3.17 6.73
N VAL A 93 0.84 -2.66 7.71
CA VAL A 93 2.30 -2.60 7.70
C VAL A 93 2.84 -3.64 8.67
N LEU A 94 3.46 -4.69 8.14
CA LEU A 94 4.00 -5.79 8.92
C LEU A 94 5.52 -5.63 9.05
N ILE A 95 6.01 -5.40 10.26
CA ILE A 95 7.42 -5.15 10.57
C ILE A 95 7.90 -6.26 11.49
N GLY A 96 8.78 -7.14 11.02
CA GLY A 96 9.20 -8.27 11.84
C GLY A 96 9.99 -9.30 11.06
N HIS A 97 10.04 -10.51 11.61
CA HIS A 97 10.59 -11.68 10.95
C HIS A 97 9.49 -12.51 10.30
N GLY A 98 9.88 -13.32 9.32
CA GLY A 98 9.05 -14.38 8.79
C GLY A 98 9.79 -15.71 8.73
N THR A 99 9.03 -16.79 8.77
CA THR A 99 9.51 -18.17 8.61
C THR A 99 8.90 -18.80 7.37
N PHE A 100 9.59 -19.78 6.79
CA PHE A 100 9.13 -20.52 5.62
C PHE A 100 9.44 -22.01 5.78
N ASP A 101 8.41 -22.86 5.65
CA ASP A 101 8.51 -24.31 5.83
C ASP A 101 8.63 -25.10 4.51
N ALA A 102 9.10 -24.43 3.45
CA ALA A 102 9.10 -24.89 2.05
C ALA A 102 7.73 -24.94 1.37
N LYS A 103 6.62 -24.68 2.09
CA LYS A 103 5.27 -24.65 1.54
C LYS A 103 4.56 -23.32 1.77
N GLU A 104 4.68 -22.76 2.96
CA GLU A 104 3.97 -21.56 3.37
C GLU A 104 4.88 -20.67 4.22
N SER A 105 4.76 -19.35 4.01
CA SER A 105 5.40 -18.37 4.88
C SER A 105 4.47 -17.92 5.98
N LYS A 106 5.04 -17.64 7.16
CA LYS A 106 4.34 -17.04 8.29
C LYS A 106 5.02 -15.76 8.74
N PHE A 107 4.24 -14.79 9.20
CA PHE A 107 4.74 -13.60 9.88
C PHE A 107 4.85 -13.91 11.37
N ASN A 108 6.03 -13.71 11.96
CA ASN A 108 6.29 -14.13 13.33
C ASN A 108 5.81 -13.07 14.34
N LEU A 109 4.78 -13.40 15.10
CA LEU A 109 4.22 -12.52 16.13
C LEU A 109 4.79 -12.86 17.51
N ARG A 110 4.60 -11.95 18.47
CA ARG A 110 4.63 -12.38 19.87
C ARG A 110 3.36 -13.21 20.09
N GLY A 111 3.54 -14.48 20.43
CA GLY A 111 2.45 -15.46 20.48
C GLY A 111 2.31 -16.22 19.16
N PRO A 112 1.10 -16.68 18.80
CA PRO A 112 0.91 -17.46 17.59
C PRO A 112 1.11 -16.65 16.31
N ASP A 113 1.82 -17.22 15.33
CA ASP A 113 2.06 -16.65 14.01
C ASP A 113 0.83 -16.78 13.09
N PHE A 114 0.84 -16.06 11.97
CA PHE A 114 -0.17 -16.22 10.91
C PHE A 114 0.42 -16.34 9.52
N SER A 115 -0.30 -17.02 8.64
CA SER A 115 0.08 -17.17 7.23
C SER A 115 -0.60 -16.18 6.29
N GLY A 116 -0.10 -16.10 5.06
CA GLY A 116 -0.72 -15.30 4.00
C GLY A 116 -2.14 -15.77 3.66
N SER A 117 -2.42 -17.07 3.76
CA SER A 117 -3.76 -17.62 3.55
C SER A 117 -4.73 -17.19 4.64
N GLU A 118 -4.31 -17.21 5.91
CA GLU A 118 -5.16 -16.72 7.01
C GLU A 118 -5.45 -15.23 6.88
N LEU A 119 -4.43 -14.41 6.59
CA LEU A 119 -4.62 -12.98 6.38
C LEU A 119 -5.54 -12.68 5.18
N ALA A 120 -5.42 -13.46 4.10
CA ALA A 120 -6.32 -13.33 2.96
C ALA A 120 -7.79 -13.53 3.35
N GLU A 121 -8.10 -14.53 4.19
CA GLU A 121 -9.45 -14.77 4.71
C GLU A 121 -9.97 -13.59 5.53
N TRP A 122 -9.15 -13.01 6.41
CA TRP A 122 -9.56 -11.88 7.25
C TRP A 122 -9.79 -10.60 6.43
N LEU A 123 -9.12 -10.48 5.28
CA LEU A 123 -9.27 -9.35 4.39
C LEU A 123 -10.42 -9.48 3.38
N LYS A 124 -10.99 -10.68 3.17
CA LYS A 124 -12.14 -10.89 2.26
C LYS A 124 -13.33 -9.94 2.49
N PRO A 125 -13.72 -9.60 3.74
CA PRO A 125 -14.87 -8.75 3.96
C PRO A 125 -14.65 -7.28 3.54
N PHE A 126 -13.40 -6.82 3.41
CA PHE A 126 -13.10 -5.42 3.08
C PHE A 126 -13.42 -5.12 1.62
N LYS A 127 -14.32 -4.16 1.40
CA LYS A 127 -14.72 -3.61 0.09
C LYS A 127 -14.30 -2.15 -0.05
N ARG A 128 -13.16 -1.81 0.55
CA ARG A 128 -12.49 -0.51 0.49
C ARG A 128 -11.03 -0.75 0.10
N PRO A 129 -10.30 0.27 -0.38
CA PRO A 129 -8.91 0.08 -0.78
C PRO A 129 -8.04 -0.48 0.37
N VAL A 130 -7.23 -1.49 0.08
CA VAL A 130 -6.32 -2.11 1.05
C VAL A 130 -4.90 -2.14 0.49
N ALA A 131 -3.93 -1.69 1.29
CA ALA A 131 -2.51 -1.93 1.04
C ALA A 131 -1.96 -2.87 2.12
N VAL A 132 -1.23 -3.91 1.71
CA VAL A 132 -0.46 -4.77 2.61
C VAL A 132 1.02 -4.61 2.29
N VAL A 133 1.76 -4.00 3.20
CA VAL A 133 3.21 -3.82 3.10
C VAL A 133 3.86 -4.79 4.09
N ASN A 134 4.26 -5.96 3.58
CA ASN A 134 4.94 -6.97 4.37
C ASN A 134 6.45 -6.76 4.31
N CYS A 135 6.97 -6.09 5.32
CA CYS A 135 8.39 -5.77 5.43
C CYS A 135 9.23 -6.90 6.00
N ALA A 136 8.66 -8.06 6.32
CA ALA A 136 9.37 -9.15 6.98
C ALA A 136 10.25 -9.97 6.02
N SER A 137 11.21 -10.69 6.61
CA SER A 137 11.89 -11.78 5.93
C SER A 137 10.90 -12.86 5.49
N ALA A 138 11.27 -13.63 4.46
CA ALA A 138 10.43 -14.68 3.86
C ALA A 138 9.01 -14.22 3.43
N SER A 139 8.81 -12.93 3.16
CA SER A 139 7.50 -12.33 2.84
C SER A 139 6.98 -12.67 1.45
N GLY A 140 7.83 -12.99 0.47
CA GLY A 140 7.45 -13.22 -0.93
C GLY A 140 6.22 -14.13 -1.15
N PRO A 141 6.08 -15.29 -0.48
CA PRO A 141 4.92 -16.18 -0.65
C PRO A 141 3.57 -15.57 -0.20
N PHE A 142 3.57 -14.49 0.58
CA PHE A 142 2.34 -13.76 0.90
C PHE A 142 1.75 -13.07 -0.33
N LEU A 143 2.57 -12.66 -1.31
CA LEU A 143 2.13 -11.92 -2.50
C LEU A 143 1.01 -12.67 -3.23
N ASN A 144 1.25 -13.93 -3.60
CA ASN A 144 0.28 -14.74 -4.34
C ASN A 144 -0.98 -15.07 -3.51
N LYS A 145 -0.89 -15.10 -2.18
CA LYS A 145 -2.03 -15.36 -1.30
C LYS A 145 -2.91 -14.14 -1.10
N LEU A 146 -2.28 -12.97 -1.08
CA LEU A 146 -2.95 -11.71 -0.80
C LEU A 146 -3.39 -10.99 -2.07
N SER A 147 -2.81 -11.29 -3.23
CA SER A 147 -3.17 -10.69 -4.51
C SER A 147 -4.68 -10.78 -4.76
N ALA A 148 -5.29 -9.62 -5.00
CA ALA A 148 -6.73 -9.48 -5.17
C ALA A 148 -7.06 -8.13 -5.83
N ALA A 149 -8.18 -8.07 -6.55
CA ALA A 149 -8.66 -6.83 -7.16
C ALA A 149 -8.81 -5.69 -6.13
N GLY A 150 -8.24 -4.52 -6.43
CA GLY A 150 -8.31 -3.34 -5.56
C GLY A 150 -7.41 -3.39 -4.32
N ARG A 151 -6.55 -4.42 -4.20
CA ARG A 151 -5.55 -4.55 -3.15
C ARG A 151 -4.15 -4.32 -3.72
N VAL A 152 -3.34 -3.55 -3.01
CA VAL A 152 -1.91 -3.40 -3.28
C VAL A 152 -1.15 -4.26 -2.27
N VAL A 153 -0.23 -5.09 -2.74
CA VAL A 153 0.60 -5.96 -1.91
C VAL A 153 2.07 -5.68 -2.23
N VAL A 154 2.84 -5.37 -1.19
CA VAL A 154 4.29 -5.20 -1.26
C VAL A 154 4.94 -6.22 -0.34
N THR A 155 5.94 -6.93 -0.84
CA THR A 155 6.79 -7.82 -0.03
C THR A 155 8.22 -7.30 -0.04
N ALA A 156 8.93 -7.41 1.08
CA ALA A 156 10.36 -7.09 1.15
C ALA A 156 11.23 -8.13 0.44
N THR A 157 10.71 -9.36 0.27
CA THR A 157 11.42 -10.47 -0.36
C THR A 157 10.66 -11.01 -1.57
N ARG A 158 11.37 -11.66 -2.49
CA ARG A 158 10.77 -12.29 -3.69
C ARG A 158 10.42 -13.75 -3.47
N SER A 159 10.90 -14.35 -2.38
CA SER A 159 10.66 -15.76 -2.06
C SER A 159 10.68 -16.01 -0.55
N GLY A 160 10.18 -17.18 -0.14
CA GLY A 160 10.25 -17.64 1.25
C GLY A 160 11.65 -18.05 1.68
N GLN A 161 12.58 -18.22 0.75
CA GLN A 161 13.97 -18.62 1.04
C GLN A 161 14.84 -17.43 1.49
N GLU A 162 14.36 -16.20 1.29
CA GLU A 162 15.03 -14.97 1.72
C GLU A 162 14.71 -14.71 3.20
N VAL A 163 15.28 -15.53 4.08
CA VAL A 163 15.00 -15.56 5.54
C VAL A 163 15.82 -14.56 6.36
N ASN A 164 16.77 -13.86 5.73
CA ASN A 164 17.61 -12.87 6.40
C ASN A 164 16.81 -11.61 6.73
N TYR A 165 17.28 -10.87 7.75
CA TYR A 165 16.71 -9.57 8.11
C TYR A 165 16.62 -8.64 6.90
N THR A 166 15.47 -8.00 6.77
CA THR A 166 15.11 -7.09 5.69
C THR A 166 15.27 -5.64 6.10
N ARG A 167 15.95 -4.85 5.28
CA ARG A 167 16.16 -3.41 5.48
C ARG A 167 15.08 -2.58 4.79
N PHE A 168 14.38 -3.18 3.82
CA PHE A 168 13.34 -2.54 3.03
C PHE A 168 12.34 -1.76 3.90
N GLY A 169 11.85 -2.36 5.00
CA GLY A 169 10.82 -1.75 5.83
C GLY A 169 11.23 -0.42 6.48
N GLY A 170 12.50 -0.31 6.89
CA GLY A 170 13.04 0.94 7.43
C GLY A 170 13.10 2.03 6.37
N HIS A 171 13.59 1.70 5.18
CA HIS A 171 13.68 2.63 4.06
C HIS A 171 12.31 3.02 3.50
N PHE A 172 11.34 2.11 3.51
CA PHE A 172 9.96 2.38 3.08
C PHE A 172 9.26 3.34 4.03
N ALA A 173 9.42 3.14 5.35
CA ALA A 173 8.89 4.05 6.35
C ALA A 173 9.50 5.47 6.24
N ASP A 174 10.76 5.59 5.83
CA ASP A 174 11.39 6.89 5.53
C ASP A 174 10.86 7.52 4.24
N ALA A 175 10.54 6.71 3.23
CA ALA A 175 10.16 7.21 1.91
C ALA A 175 8.72 7.72 1.86
N ILE A 176 7.76 7.04 2.53
CA ILE A 176 6.31 7.27 2.36
C ILE A 176 5.82 8.69 2.70
N SER A 177 6.62 9.49 3.41
CA SER A 177 6.32 10.90 3.71
C SER A 177 7.48 11.85 3.38
N SER A 178 8.43 11.42 2.55
CA SER A 178 9.60 12.23 2.18
C SER A 178 9.40 12.90 0.83
N ALA A 179 9.59 14.23 0.78
CA ALA A 179 9.60 14.99 -0.47
C ALA A 179 10.72 14.57 -1.44
N GLU A 180 11.76 13.88 -0.95
CA GLU A 180 12.80 13.29 -1.81
C GLU A 180 12.28 12.07 -2.59
N ALA A 181 11.26 11.41 -2.05
CA ALA A 181 10.63 10.25 -2.66
C ALA A 181 9.49 10.63 -3.63
N ASP A 182 9.06 11.89 -3.66
CA ASP A 182 8.18 12.42 -4.71
C ASP A 182 8.95 12.47 -6.04
N LEU A 183 8.83 11.42 -6.85
CA LEU A 183 9.55 11.22 -8.10
C LEU A 183 8.90 11.98 -9.26
N ASP A 184 7.57 12.15 -9.25
CA ASP A 184 6.84 12.83 -10.31
C ASP A 184 6.53 14.32 -10.04
N LYS A 185 6.85 14.79 -8.83
CA LYS A 185 6.75 16.19 -8.37
C LYS A 185 5.31 16.69 -8.27
N ASP A 186 4.38 15.82 -7.89
CA ASP A 186 2.98 16.18 -7.64
C ASP A 186 2.73 16.76 -6.22
N GLY A 187 3.75 16.78 -5.36
CA GLY A 187 3.70 17.36 -4.02
C GLY A 187 3.21 16.39 -2.94
N GLN A 188 3.15 15.10 -3.24
CA GLN A 188 2.88 14.00 -2.30
C GLN A 188 3.75 12.79 -2.66
N THR A 189 3.61 11.69 -1.91
CA THR A 189 4.36 10.47 -2.20
C THR A 189 3.42 9.29 -2.22
N SER A 190 3.37 8.63 -3.35
CA SER A 190 2.59 7.41 -3.56
C SER A 190 3.29 6.18 -2.97
N LEU A 191 2.51 5.12 -2.76
CA LEU A 191 3.03 3.80 -2.38
C LEU A 191 4.04 3.29 -3.42
N LEU A 192 3.77 3.49 -4.71
CA LEU A 192 4.70 3.12 -5.79
C LEU A 192 6.06 3.83 -5.61
N GLU A 193 6.05 5.14 -5.40
CA GLU A 193 7.28 5.90 -5.23
C GLU A 193 8.04 5.51 -3.97
N ALA A 194 7.32 5.33 -2.86
CA ALA A 194 7.92 4.83 -1.62
C ALA A 194 8.57 3.44 -1.82
N TYR A 195 7.91 2.55 -2.56
CA TYR A 195 8.44 1.23 -2.95
C TYR A 195 9.71 1.36 -3.78
N LEU A 196 9.72 2.23 -4.80
CA LEU A 196 10.87 2.42 -5.69
C LEU A 196 12.07 3.03 -4.96
N VAL A 197 11.85 4.09 -4.17
CA VAL A 197 12.91 4.73 -3.40
C VAL A 197 13.46 3.80 -2.31
N ALA A 198 12.59 3.09 -1.59
CA ALA A 198 13.02 2.12 -0.59
C ALA A 198 13.85 0.99 -1.21
N SER A 199 13.39 0.44 -2.33
CA SER A 199 14.12 -0.60 -3.05
C SER A 199 15.48 -0.10 -3.55
N SER A 200 15.57 1.12 -4.07
CA SER A 200 16.84 1.71 -4.50
C SER A 200 17.82 1.86 -3.34
N ARG A 201 17.35 2.28 -2.16
CA ARG A 201 18.18 2.43 -0.95
C ARG A 201 18.69 1.08 -0.45
N VAL A 202 17.87 0.03 -0.54
CA VAL A 202 18.31 -1.34 -0.25
C VAL A 202 19.42 -1.78 -1.21
N ILE A 203 19.23 -1.59 -2.51
CA ILE A 203 20.25 -1.94 -3.52
C ILE A 203 21.56 -1.20 -3.27
N GLU A 204 21.48 0.11 -3.01
CA GLU A 204 22.64 0.96 -2.69
C GLU A 204 23.37 0.48 -1.44
N PHE A 205 22.64 0.11 -0.38
CA PHE A 205 23.22 -0.43 0.85
C PHE A 205 24.05 -1.69 0.57
N TYR A 206 23.48 -2.70 -0.09
CA TYR A 206 24.19 -3.96 -0.35
C TYR A 206 25.42 -3.75 -1.25
N HIS A 207 25.30 -2.87 -2.25
CA HIS A 207 26.42 -2.50 -3.11
C HIS A 207 27.55 -1.81 -2.32
N THR A 208 27.20 -0.83 -1.49
CA THR A 208 28.17 -0.05 -0.70
C THR A 208 28.89 -0.90 0.35
N GLU A 209 28.17 -1.82 0.98
CA GLU A 209 28.71 -2.75 1.97
C GLU A 209 29.50 -3.92 1.34
N GLY A 210 29.52 -4.04 0.01
CA GLY A 210 30.15 -5.16 -0.68
C GLY A 210 29.51 -6.52 -0.37
N ARG A 211 28.20 -6.54 -0.12
CA ARG A 211 27.43 -7.73 0.27
C ARG A 211 26.50 -8.18 -0.84
N LEU A 212 26.22 -9.49 -0.89
CA LEU A 212 25.16 -10.02 -1.75
C LEU A 212 23.78 -9.62 -1.20
N ALA A 213 22.91 -9.14 -2.08
CA ALA A 213 21.53 -8.81 -1.73
C ALA A 213 20.79 -10.05 -1.24
N THR A 214 20.20 -9.94 -0.04
CA THR A 214 19.44 -11.03 0.59
C THR A 214 17.94 -10.77 0.66
N GLU A 215 17.49 -9.67 0.09
CA GLU A 215 16.09 -9.26 0.00
C GLU A 215 15.86 -8.63 -1.37
N HIS A 216 14.71 -8.91 -1.98
CA HIS A 216 14.33 -8.37 -3.27
C HIS A 216 12.83 -8.06 -3.25
N ALA A 217 12.50 -6.78 -3.09
CA ALA A 217 11.10 -6.39 -2.94
C ALA A 217 10.30 -6.61 -4.23
N LEU A 218 9.02 -6.94 -4.07
CA LEU A 218 8.05 -7.09 -5.16
C LEU A 218 6.79 -6.28 -4.85
N LEU A 219 6.13 -5.80 -5.90
CA LEU A 219 4.86 -5.09 -5.86
C LEU A 219 3.83 -5.83 -6.71
N ASP A 220 2.62 -6.05 -6.18
CA ASP A 220 1.45 -6.54 -6.91
C ASP A 220 0.28 -5.58 -6.63
N ASP A 221 -0.32 -5.01 -7.65
CA ASP A 221 -1.43 -4.05 -7.51
C ASP A 221 -2.60 -4.29 -8.47
N ASN A 222 -2.45 -5.27 -9.36
CA ASN A 222 -3.43 -5.62 -10.38
C ASN A 222 -4.22 -6.91 -10.04
N GLY A 223 -3.77 -7.70 -9.04
CA GLY A 223 -4.44 -8.91 -8.59
C GLY A 223 -4.06 -10.19 -9.36
N ASP A 224 -2.98 -10.21 -10.14
CA ASP A 224 -2.54 -11.37 -10.92
C ASP A 224 -1.57 -12.31 -10.17
N GLY A 225 -1.00 -11.85 -9.06
CA GLY A 225 -0.05 -12.61 -8.25
C GLY A 225 1.34 -12.69 -8.87
N LEU A 226 1.66 -11.82 -9.83
CA LEU A 226 2.93 -11.75 -10.56
C LEU A 226 3.68 -10.48 -10.15
N GLY A 227 4.25 -10.48 -8.95
CA GLY A 227 4.91 -9.31 -8.40
C GLY A 227 5.96 -8.68 -9.33
N THR A 228 5.82 -7.38 -9.61
CA THR A 228 6.74 -6.58 -10.43
C THR A 228 7.91 -6.07 -9.59
N PRO A 229 9.17 -6.39 -9.96
CA PRO A 229 10.37 -5.89 -9.27
C PRO A 229 10.67 -4.42 -9.63
N PRO A 230 11.45 -3.69 -8.79
CA PRO A 230 11.65 -2.25 -8.95
C PRO A 230 12.44 -1.87 -10.20
N ASP A 231 13.29 -2.77 -10.72
CA ASP A 231 14.11 -2.54 -11.93
C ASP A 231 13.30 -2.57 -13.24
N TRP A 232 11.99 -2.79 -13.16
CA TRP A 232 11.06 -2.67 -14.29
C TRP A 232 10.59 -1.24 -14.51
N PHE A 233 10.86 -0.33 -13.57
CA PHE A 233 10.40 1.05 -13.62
C PHE A 233 11.52 2.00 -14.03
N ARG A 234 11.15 3.07 -14.76
CA ARG A 234 11.96 4.26 -14.98
C ARG A 234 11.17 5.47 -14.49
N GLY A 235 11.58 6.04 -13.36
CA GLY A 235 10.69 6.90 -12.58
C GLY A 235 9.47 6.08 -12.14
N VAL A 236 8.27 6.64 -12.23
CA VAL A 236 7.01 5.94 -11.92
C VAL A 236 6.46 5.09 -13.07
N ARG A 237 7.14 5.04 -14.22
CA ARG A 237 6.65 4.33 -15.41
C ARG A 237 7.27 2.94 -15.55
N ALA A 238 6.43 1.91 -15.65
CA ALA A 238 6.88 0.59 -16.07
C ALA A 238 7.38 0.60 -17.52
N VAL A 239 8.60 0.10 -17.73
CA VAL A 239 9.29 0.03 -19.05
C VAL A 239 9.54 -1.40 -19.52
N LYS A 240 9.33 -2.40 -18.65
CA LYS A 240 9.37 -3.82 -18.99
C LYS A 240 7.95 -4.40 -18.95
N LYS A 241 7.73 -5.49 -19.68
CA LYS A 241 6.47 -6.24 -19.69
C LYS A 241 6.71 -7.64 -19.11
N ALA A 242 5.70 -8.18 -18.45
CA ALA A 242 5.75 -9.54 -17.96
C ALA A 242 5.77 -10.55 -19.11
N LYS A 243 6.25 -11.75 -18.82
CA LYS A 243 6.09 -12.89 -19.74
C LYS A 243 4.58 -13.12 -19.92
N GLU A 244 4.19 -13.54 -21.11
CA GLU A 244 2.78 -13.83 -21.47
C GLU A 244 1.86 -12.59 -21.60
N GLY A 245 2.41 -11.38 -21.60
CA GLY A 245 1.66 -10.16 -21.94
C GLY A 245 0.84 -9.57 -20.80
N ALA A 246 1.01 -10.04 -19.55
CA ALA A 246 0.44 -9.39 -18.38
C ALA A 246 0.98 -7.95 -18.22
N SER A 247 0.12 -7.04 -17.76
CA SER A 247 0.49 -5.66 -17.45
C SER A 247 1.38 -5.63 -16.22
N ALA A 248 2.44 -4.82 -16.25
CA ALA A 248 3.23 -4.54 -15.06
C ALA A 248 2.37 -3.82 -14.01
N ASP A 249 2.69 -4.04 -12.74
CA ASP A 249 2.09 -3.33 -11.63
C ASP A 249 2.49 -1.85 -11.62
N GLY A 250 1.80 -1.06 -10.81
CA GLY A 250 2.19 0.30 -10.45
C GLY A 250 1.08 1.32 -10.63
N LEU A 251 0.10 1.06 -11.51
CA LEU A 251 -0.99 2.01 -11.77
C LEU A 251 -1.84 2.26 -10.53
N ARG A 252 -2.17 1.21 -9.77
CA ARG A 252 -2.98 1.36 -8.55
C ARG A 252 -2.13 1.80 -7.36
N ALA A 253 -0.89 1.33 -7.28
CA ALA A 253 0.07 1.74 -6.26
C ALA A 253 0.42 3.23 -6.35
N HIS A 254 0.46 3.80 -7.56
CA HIS A 254 0.69 5.23 -7.81
C HIS A 254 -0.43 6.12 -7.26
N GLN A 255 -1.67 5.61 -7.21
CA GLN A 255 -2.82 6.32 -6.64
C GLN A 255 -2.93 6.18 -5.12
N PHE A 256 -2.08 5.35 -4.51
CA PHE A 256 -2.19 4.99 -3.10
C PHE A 256 -1.34 5.94 -2.25
N VAL A 257 -1.92 7.06 -1.83
CA VAL A 257 -1.23 8.13 -1.10
C VAL A 257 -1.76 8.25 0.32
N LEU A 258 -0.90 8.04 1.32
CA LEU A 258 -1.27 8.18 2.73
C LEU A 258 -1.23 9.63 3.20
N VAL A 259 -0.11 10.32 2.97
CA VAL A 259 0.05 11.74 3.30
C VAL A 259 -0.32 12.56 2.07
N ARG A 260 -1.60 12.92 1.99
CA ARG A 260 -2.16 13.69 0.87
C ARG A 260 -1.65 15.13 0.85
N SER A 261 -1.41 15.67 -0.35
CA SER A 261 -1.09 17.09 -0.55
C SER A 261 -2.26 18.00 -0.14
N GLU A 262 -2.01 19.30 0.01
CA GLU A 262 -3.07 20.27 0.33
C GLU A 262 -4.09 20.41 -0.80
N GLN A 263 -3.68 20.20 -2.05
CA GLN A 263 -4.57 20.13 -3.20
C GLN A 263 -5.46 18.89 -3.11
N GLU A 264 -4.85 17.74 -2.79
CA GLU A 264 -5.55 16.46 -2.70
C GLU A 264 -6.58 16.43 -1.56
N LYS A 265 -6.24 17.02 -0.40
CA LYS A 265 -7.16 17.14 0.76
C LYS A 265 -8.42 17.95 0.45
N LYS A 266 -8.39 18.86 -0.53
CA LYS A 266 -9.56 19.65 -0.93
C LYS A 266 -10.52 18.86 -1.81
N LEU A 267 -10.10 17.73 -2.37
CA LEU A 267 -10.92 16.89 -3.22
C LEU A 267 -11.85 16.01 -2.39
N PRO A 268 -13.17 16.09 -2.57
CA PRO A 268 -14.09 15.13 -1.97
C PRO A 268 -13.75 13.70 -2.39
N ALA A 269 -13.96 12.73 -1.50
CA ALA A 269 -13.65 11.33 -1.74
C ALA A 269 -14.25 10.76 -3.04
N ALA A 270 -15.48 11.13 -3.37
CA ALA A 270 -16.14 10.70 -4.61
C ALA A 270 -15.47 11.28 -5.87
N VAL A 271 -14.94 12.50 -5.80
CA VAL A 271 -14.20 13.14 -6.89
C VAL A 271 -12.85 12.44 -7.09
N ARG A 272 -12.14 12.13 -6.00
CA ARG A 272 -10.91 11.32 -6.05
C ARG A 272 -11.15 9.94 -6.63
N ALA A 273 -12.18 9.23 -6.15
CA ALA A 273 -12.54 7.92 -6.69
C ALA A 273 -12.84 7.97 -8.20
N LYS A 274 -13.50 9.04 -8.68
CA LYS A 274 -13.77 9.20 -10.12
C LYS A 274 -12.51 9.50 -10.91
N ARG A 275 -11.62 10.35 -10.39
CA ARG A 275 -10.30 10.60 -10.98
C ARG A 275 -9.51 9.29 -11.09
N ASP A 276 -9.42 8.55 -9.99
CA ASP A 276 -8.66 7.31 -9.92
C ASP A 276 -9.15 6.29 -10.95
N GLU A 277 -10.48 6.13 -11.10
CA GLU A 277 -11.09 5.27 -12.13
C GLU A 277 -10.66 5.66 -13.55
N LEU A 278 -10.68 6.96 -13.87
CA LEU A 278 -10.30 7.48 -15.19
C LEU A 278 -8.81 7.29 -15.46
N GLU A 279 -7.95 7.58 -14.48
CA GLU A 279 -6.51 7.41 -14.61
C GLU A 279 -6.11 5.94 -14.80
N LEU A 280 -6.76 5.01 -14.07
CA LEU A 280 -6.58 3.57 -14.30
C LEU A 280 -7.04 3.15 -15.70
N ALA A 281 -8.18 3.65 -16.16
CA ALA A 281 -8.69 3.37 -17.50
C ALA A 281 -7.74 3.88 -18.60
N ILE A 282 -7.21 5.09 -18.43
CA ILE A 282 -6.22 5.69 -19.33
C ILE A 282 -4.91 4.89 -19.32
N GLY A 283 -4.44 4.46 -18.14
CA GLY A 283 -3.26 3.61 -18.00
C GLY A 283 -3.42 2.28 -18.75
N LYS A 284 -4.54 1.58 -18.53
CA LYS A 284 -4.86 0.34 -19.24
C LYS A 284 -4.99 0.53 -20.76
N LEU A 285 -5.56 1.64 -21.21
CA LEU A 285 -5.65 1.96 -22.64
C LEU A 285 -4.25 2.19 -23.24
N ARG A 286 -3.36 2.87 -22.51
CA ARG A 286 -1.97 3.10 -22.93
C ARG A 286 -1.19 1.79 -23.11
N ASP A 287 -1.36 0.83 -22.20
CA ASP A 287 -0.69 -0.48 -22.28
C ASP A 287 -1.05 -1.25 -23.55
N ARG A 288 -2.30 -1.07 -24.00
CA ARG A 288 -2.89 -1.69 -25.19
C ARG A 288 -2.74 -0.86 -26.46
N LYS A 289 -2.03 0.28 -26.43
CA LYS A 289 -1.87 1.16 -27.60
C LYS A 289 -1.33 0.41 -28.82
N THR A 290 -0.41 -0.53 -28.62
CA THR A 290 0.19 -1.33 -29.70
C THR A 290 -0.75 -2.37 -30.32
N GLU A 291 -1.90 -2.62 -29.69
CA GLU A 291 -2.89 -3.63 -30.12
C GLU A 291 -3.97 -3.04 -31.03
N MET A 292 -4.00 -1.72 -31.25
CA MET A 292 -5.06 -1.03 -31.99
C MET A 292 -4.50 0.04 -32.95
N PRO A 293 -5.23 0.37 -34.03
CA PRO A 293 -4.90 1.50 -34.88
C PRO A 293 -4.91 2.83 -34.14
N GLU A 294 -4.00 3.73 -34.49
CA GLU A 294 -3.86 5.03 -33.83
C GLU A 294 -5.14 5.89 -33.81
N PRO A 295 -5.95 5.96 -34.89
CA PRO A 295 -7.23 6.69 -34.85
C PRO A 295 -8.24 6.12 -33.86
N GLU A 296 -8.25 4.80 -33.67
CA GLU A 296 -9.13 4.14 -32.70
C GLU A 296 -8.68 4.43 -31.26
N TYR A 297 -7.37 4.39 -31.01
CA TYR A 297 -6.79 4.75 -29.72
C TYR A 297 -7.19 6.17 -29.28
N TYR A 298 -7.04 7.17 -30.16
CA TYR A 298 -7.42 8.55 -29.80
C TYR A 298 -8.93 8.72 -29.62
N LYS A 299 -9.74 8.02 -30.42
CA LYS A 299 -11.21 8.02 -30.25
C LYS A 299 -11.64 7.52 -28.88
N LEU A 300 -10.92 6.55 -28.30
CA LEU A 300 -11.17 6.04 -26.95
C LEU A 300 -10.57 6.95 -25.87
N LEU A 301 -9.39 7.52 -26.11
CA LEU A 301 -8.65 8.32 -25.13
C LEU A 301 -9.26 9.71 -24.92
N GLU A 302 -9.68 10.39 -26.00
CA GLU A 302 -10.19 11.75 -25.97
C GLU A 302 -11.34 11.95 -24.96
N PRO A 303 -12.43 11.15 -24.96
CA PRO A 303 -13.50 11.32 -23.98
C PRO A 303 -13.00 11.12 -22.54
N MET A 304 -12.09 10.18 -22.29
CA MET A 304 -11.53 9.94 -20.95
C MET A 304 -10.72 11.15 -20.45
N LEU A 305 -9.91 11.77 -21.32
CA LEU A 305 -9.16 12.97 -20.97
C LEU A 305 -10.06 14.18 -20.74
N LEU A 306 -11.13 14.34 -21.53
CA LEU A 306 -12.12 15.38 -21.32
C LEU A 306 -12.85 15.20 -19.99
N ASP A 307 -13.24 13.97 -19.64
CA ASP A 307 -13.85 13.68 -18.35
C ASP A 307 -12.90 13.94 -17.18
N LEU A 308 -11.62 13.55 -17.32
CA LEU A 308 -10.59 13.84 -16.32
C LEU A 308 -10.41 15.35 -16.13
N ALA A 309 -10.37 16.12 -17.22
CA ALA A 309 -10.28 17.57 -17.16
C ALA A 309 -11.49 18.20 -16.43
N ARG A 310 -12.70 17.68 -16.64
CA ARG A 310 -13.91 18.12 -15.92
C ARG A 310 -13.84 17.84 -14.42
N VAL A 311 -13.26 16.69 -14.03
CA VAL A 311 -13.01 16.34 -12.62
C VAL A 311 -12.07 17.34 -11.96
N TYR A 312 -10.97 17.72 -12.63
CA TYR A 312 -10.06 18.74 -12.11
C TYR A 312 -10.66 20.15 -12.12
N GLN A 313 -11.54 20.47 -13.08
CA GLN A 313 -12.21 21.76 -13.13
C GLN A 313 -13.23 21.95 -12.00
N SER A 314 -13.97 20.90 -11.64
CA SER A 314 -14.96 20.95 -10.55
C SER A 314 -14.31 21.04 -9.15
N ALA A 315 -13.02 20.77 -9.08
CA ALA A 315 -12.20 20.82 -7.87
C ALA A 315 -11.52 22.18 -7.61
N LYS A 316 -11.60 23.13 -8.55
CA LYS A 316 -11.11 24.51 -8.37
C LYS A 316 -12.13 25.38 -7.67
#